data_AF-A0A9W4TCE2-F1
#
_entry.id   AF-A0A9W4TCE2-F1
#
_cell.length_a   1.000
_cell.length_b   1.000
_cell.length_c   1.000
_cell.angle_alpha   90.00
_cell.angle_beta   90.00
_cell.angle_gamma   90.00
#
_symmetry.space_group_name_H-M   'P 1'
#
loop_
_entity.id
_entity.type
_entity.pdbx_description
1 polymer ?
#
loop_
_entity_poly.entity_id
_entity_poly.type
_entity_poly.pdbx_seq_one_letter_code
_entity_poly.pdbx_strand_id
1 'polypeptide(L)'
;NLDKTLSKLCPNGIDIYFENVGGETLEVVLNHCNRFARIPICGMISQYNITNPEEKYGVKNLELVFHKSICIQGFLVSDYYGNQVEKDFERDMLEWVKSGKIICKENIIVGIENAVKGFIDMFA
;
A
#
# COMPACT_ATOMS: atom_id res chain seq x y z
N ASN A 1 -9.48 -7.72 -14.34
CA ASN A 1 -9.01 -6.55 -15.13
C ASN A 1 -9.17 -5.33 -14.23
N LEU A 2 -8.08 -4.91 -13.58
CA LEU A 2 -8.07 -3.83 -12.58
C LEU A 2 -8.49 -2.49 -13.19
N ASP A 3 -8.00 -2.19 -14.39
CA ASP A 3 -8.28 -0.96 -15.12
C ASP A 3 -9.79 -0.71 -15.29
N LYS A 4 -10.53 -1.70 -15.82
CA LYS A 4 -11.99 -1.62 -15.97
C LYS A 4 -12.71 -1.42 -14.63
N THR A 5 -12.22 -2.07 -13.58
CA THR A 5 -12.80 -1.93 -12.23
C THR A 5 -12.61 -0.52 -11.69
N LEU A 6 -11.42 0.06 -11.86
CA LEU A 6 -11.12 1.42 -11.43
C LEU A 6 -11.92 2.45 -12.24
N SER A 7 -12.07 2.30 -13.56
CA SER A 7 -12.94 3.18 -14.35
C SER A 7 -14.39 3.19 -13.83
N LYS A 8 -14.88 2.04 -13.36
CA LYS A 8 -16.24 1.90 -12.85
C LYS A 8 -16.39 2.46 -11.43
N LEU A 9 -15.45 2.17 -10.53
CA LEU A 9 -15.57 2.50 -9.11
C LEU A 9 -15.02 3.89 -8.77
N CYS A 10 -14.07 4.39 -9.56
CA CYS A 10 -13.41 5.68 -9.41
C CYS A 10 -13.62 6.54 -10.67
N PRO A 11 -14.87 6.82 -11.10
CA PRO A 11 -15.13 7.57 -12.33
C PRO A 11 -14.58 9.01 -12.30
N ASN A 12 -14.32 9.55 -11.10
CA ASN A 12 -13.74 10.87 -10.88
C ASN A 12 -12.24 10.83 -10.59
N GLY A 13 -11.59 9.69 -10.84
CA GLY A 13 -10.17 9.47 -10.57
C GLY A 13 -9.83 9.25 -9.09
N ILE A 14 -8.52 9.22 -8.81
CA ILE A 14 -7.95 8.86 -7.52
C ILE A 14 -7.05 9.99 -7.01
N ASP A 15 -7.38 10.56 -5.85
CA ASP A 15 -6.59 11.63 -5.21
C ASP A 15 -5.50 11.09 -4.27
N ILE A 16 -5.73 9.92 -3.67
CA ILE A 16 -4.77 9.24 -2.80
C ILE A 16 -4.79 7.75 -3.11
N TYR A 17 -3.61 7.19 -3.37
CA TYR A 17 -3.43 5.75 -3.50
C TYR A 17 -2.35 5.28 -2.52
N PHE A 18 -2.75 4.50 -1.51
CA PHE A 18 -1.81 3.94 -0.54
C PHE A 18 -1.19 2.65 -1.11
N GLU A 19 0.09 2.72 -1.48
CA GLU A 19 0.76 1.68 -2.25
C GLU A 19 1.46 0.65 -1.36
N ASN A 20 1.10 -0.62 -1.53
CA ASN A 20 1.65 -1.79 -0.83
C ASN A 20 2.12 -2.90 -1.78
N VAL A 21 1.74 -2.84 -3.07
CA VAL A 21 1.81 -3.90 -4.07
C VAL A 21 2.87 -3.63 -5.14
N GLY A 22 2.90 -2.44 -5.73
CA GLY A 22 3.80 -2.08 -6.83
C GLY A 22 3.48 -2.80 -8.16
N GLY A 23 4.45 -2.81 -9.08
CA GLY A 23 4.35 -3.51 -10.35
C GLY A 23 3.21 -3.04 -11.27
N GLU A 24 2.56 -4.00 -11.94
CA GLU A 24 1.43 -3.73 -12.85
C GLU A 24 0.29 -2.97 -12.15
N THR A 25 0.06 -3.24 -10.86
CA THR A 25 -0.96 -2.54 -10.07
C THR A 25 -0.70 -1.03 -10.03
N LEU A 26 0.54 -0.62 -9.74
CA LEU A 26 0.93 0.78 -9.71
C LEU A 26 0.77 1.42 -11.10
N GLU A 27 1.24 0.74 -12.15
CA GLU A 27 1.12 1.21 -13.53
C GLU A 27 -0.34 1.45 -13.90
N VAL A 28 -1.24 0.51 -13.59
CA VAL A 28 -2.67 0.69 -13.83
C VAL A 28 -3.21 1.87 -13.03
N VAL A 29 -2.93 1.97 -11.72
CA VAL A 29 -3.48 3.03 -10.87
C VAL A 29 -3.06 4.43 -11.32
N LEU A 30 -1.82 4.62 -11.80
CA LEU A 30 -1.34 5.92 -12.29
C LEU A 30 -2.21 6.50 -13.43
N ASN A 31 -2.80 5.64 -14.26
CA ASN A 31 -3.73 6.06 -15.31
C ASN A 31 -4.99 6.72 -14.74
N HIS A 32 -5.43 6.28 -13.55
CA HIS A 32 -6.64 6.75 -12.86
C HIS A 32 -6.38 7.87 -11.85
N CYS A 33 -5.13 8.21 -11.55
CA CYS A 33 -4.81 9.31 -10.64
C CYS A 33 -5.27 10.67 -11.18
N ASN A 34 -5.74 11.52 -10.26
CA ASN A 34 -6.05 12.92 -10.53
C ASN A 34 -4.79 13.78 -10.59
N ARG A 35 -4.95 15.01 -11.10
CA ARG A 35 -3.90 16.03 -10.96
C ARG A 35 -3.70 16.33 -9.48
N PHE A 36 -2.44 16.39 -9.02
CA PHE A 36 -2.03 16.54 -7.62
C PHE A 36 -2.37 15.36 -6.71
N ALA A 37 -2.56 14.16 -7.27
CA ALA A 37 -2.70 12.96 -6.46
C ALA A 37 -1.46 12.70 -5.58
N ARG A 38 -1.65 11.95 -4.50
CA ARG A 38 -0.59 11.56 -3.56
C ARG A 38 -0.52 10.04 -3.45
N ILE A 39 0.69 9.50 -3.54
CA ILE A 39 0.95 8.07 -3.46
C ILE A 39 1.99 7.82 -2.37
N PRO A 40 1.57 7.61 -1.11
CA PRO A 40 2.45 7.09 -0.07
C PRO A 40 2.82 5.64 -0.40
N ILE A 41 4.12 5.38 -0.59
CA ILE A 41 4.68 4.07 -0.86
C ILE A 41 5.06 3.43 0.48
N CYS A 42 4.27 2.46 0.92
CA CYS A 42 4.54 1.64 2.08
C CYS A 42 5.32 0.37 1.71
N GLY A 43 5.04 -0.21 0.55
CA GLY A 43 5.71 -1.42 0.08
C GLY A 43 5.40 -1.76 -1.37
N MET A 44 6.06 -2.81 -1.87
CA MET A 44 5.89 -3.31 -3.24
C MET A 44 5.89 -4.84 -3.27
N ILE A 45 4.96 -5.48 -2.54
CA ILE A 45 5.00 -6.92 -2.26
C ILE A 45 5.00 -7.80 -3.52
N SER A 46 4.41 -7.34 -4.63
CA SER A 46 4.43 -8.07 -5.90
C SER A 46 5.83 -8.28 -6.47
N GLN A 47 6.81 -7.51 -6.00
CA GLN A 47 8.18 -7.51 -6.52
C GLN A 47 9.17 -8.22 -5.57
N TYR A 48 8.76 -8.65 -4.37
CA TYR A 48 9.68 -9.14 -3.34
C TYR A 48 10.34 -10.48 -3.67
N ASN A 49 9.60 -11.39 -4.31
CA ASN A 49 10.10 -12.73 -4.65
C ASN A 49 10.84 -12.77 -6.00
N ILE A 50 10.98 -11.64 -6.68
CA ILE A 50 11.71 -11.53 -7.95
C ILE A 50 13.19 -11.29 -7.63
N THR A 51 14.01 -12.31 -7.84
CA THR A 51 15.44 -12.30 -7.49
C THR A 51 16.32 -11.71 -8.60
N ASN A 52 15.93 -11.90 -9.86
CA ASN A 52 16.59 -11.28 -11.00
C ASN A 52 16.04 -9.84 -11.20
N PRO A 53 16.86 -8.79 -11.03
CA PRO A 53 16.40 -7.42 -11.21
C PRO A 53 15.81 -7.12 -12.60
N GLU A 54 16.27 -7.83 -13.63
CA GLU A 54 15.78 -7.64 -15.01
C GLU A 54 14.33 -8.15 -15.19
N GLU A 55 13.88 -9.05 -14.32
CA GLU A 55 12.51 -9.58 -14.32
C GLU A 55 11.54 -8.71 -13.51
N LYS A 56 12.04 -7.71 -12.77
CA LYS A 56 11.17 -6.79 -12.03
C LYS A 56 10.32 -5.97 -13.00
N TYR A 57 9.07 -5.73 -12.60
CA TYR A 57 8.13 -5.00 -13.43
C TYR A 57 8.53 -3.52 -13.49
N GLY A 58 8.98 -3.07 -14.66
CA GLY A 58 9.18 -1.65 -14.94
C GLY A 58 7.83 -0.95 -15.13
N VAL A 59 7.55 0.07 -14.33
CA VAL A 59 6.38 0.95 -14.49
C VAL A 59 6.62 1.88 -15.67
N LYS A 60 5.80 1.73 -16.73
CA LYS A 60 6.06 2.32 -18.04
C LYS A 60 5.42 3.69 -18.25
N ASN A 61 4.54 4.12 -17.35
CA ASN A 61 3.77 5.36 -17.46
C ASN A 61 4.14 6.43 -16.41
N LEU A 62 5.40 6.45 -15.97
CA LEU A 62 5.88 7.42 -14.97
C LEU A 62 5.82 8.87 -15.47
N GLU A 63 5.70 9.12 -16.76
CA GLU A 63 5.43 10.46 -17.31
C GLU A 63 4.15 11.08 -16.74
N LEU A 64 3.18 10.26 -16.33
CA LEU A 64 1.97 10.73 -15.66
C LEU A 64 2.28 11.44 -14.34
N VAL A 65 3.37 11.11 -13.67
CA VAL A 65 3.77 11.75 -12.41
C VAL A 65 4.02 13.24 -12.62
N PHE A 66 4.77 13.61 -13.66
CA PHE A 66 5.02 15.03 -13.93
C PHE A 66 3.82 15.69 -14.63
N HIS A 67 3.15 15.01 -15.58
CA HIS A 67 2.00 15.57 -16.30
C HIS A 67 0.83 15.89 -15.36
N LYS A 68 0.60 15.03 -14.36
CA LYS A 68 -0.46 15.20 -13.37
C LYS A 68 0.05 15.79 -12.05
N SER A 69 1.33 16.17 -11.94
CA SER A 69 1.89 16.74 -10.70
C SER A 69 1.65 15.84 -9.47
N ILE A 70 1.79 14.53 -9.64
CA ILE A 70 1.57 13.53 -8.58
C ILE A 70 2.77 13.55 -7.63
N CYS A 71 2.49 13.51 -6.33
CA CYS A 71 3.52 13.29 -5.31
C CYS A 71 3.61 11.79 -5.01
N ILE A 72 4.78 11.19 -5.24
CA ILE A 72 5.07 9.80 -4.85
C ILE A 72 6.13 9.84 -3.77
N GLN A 73 5.82 9.34 -2.58
CA GLN A 73 6.69 9.45 -1.41
C GLN A 73 6.76 8.12 -0.67
N GLY A 74 7.97 7.54 -0.60
CA GLY A 74 8.25 6.42 0.29
C GLY A 74 8.39 6.87 1.74
N PHE A 75 8.03 5.98 2.66
CA PHE A 75 8.25 6.16 4.08
C PHE A 75 8.54 4.80 4.74
N LEU A 76 9.30 4.81 5.83
CA LEU A 76 9.44 3.65 6.70
C LEU A 76 8.78 3.96 8.04
N VAL A 77 8.02 3.02 8.59
CA VAL A 77 7.39 3.19 9.90
C VAL A 77 8.44 3.47 11.00
N SER A 78 9.66 2.94 10.83
CA SER A 78 10.79 3.18 11.73
C SER A 78 11.24 4.63 11.81
N ASP A 79 10.97 5.43 10.78
CA ASP A 79 11.29 6.87 10.78
C ASP A 79 10.42 7.65 11.80
N TYR A 80 9.37 7.01 12.30
CA TYR A 80 8.40 7.61 13.22
C TYR A 80 8.51 7.13 14.66
N TYR A 81 9.34 6.11 14.95
CA TYR A 81 9.51 5.59 16.30
C TYR A 81 10.12 6.64 17.24
N GLY A 82 9.58 6.73 18.45
CA GLY A 82 9.96 7.65 19.52
C GLY A 82 9.52 9.09 19.32
N ASN A 83 8.91 9.45 18.18
CA ASN A 83 8.52 10.82 17.88
C ASN A 83 7.05 11.11 18.23
N GLN A 84 6.61 12.34 17.99
CA GLN A 84 5.25 12.76 18.33
C GLN A 84 4.17 12.05 17.50
N VAL A 85 4.47 11.65 16.26
CA VAL A 85 3.54 10.95 15.38
C VAL A 85 3.16 9.59 15.95
N GLU A 86 4.12 8.83 16.49
CA GLU A 86 3.84 7.56 17.16
C GLU A 86 2.89 7.76 18.36
N LYS A 87 3.16 8.76 19.21
CA LYS A 87 2.32 9.06 20.38
C LYS A 87 0.90 9.48 20.01
N ASP A 88 0.76 10.29 18.96
CA ASP A 88 -0.54 10.72 18.46
C ASP A 88 -1.31 9.53 17.87
N PHE A 89 -0.62 8.66 17.11
CA PHE A 89 -1.19 7.42 16.59
C PHE A 89 -1.70 6.51 17.71
N GLU A 90 -0.89 6.26 18.74
CA GLU A 90 -1.29 5.41 19.86
C GLU A 90 -2.53 5.94 20.57
N ARG A 91 -2.56 7.25 20.86
CA ARG A 91 -3.71 7.91 21.49
C ARG A 91 -4.98 7.71 20.66
N ASP A 92 -4.93 8.03 19.38
CA ASP A 92 -6.10 8.06 18.50
C ASP A 92 -6.59 6.64 18.16
N MET A 93 -5.68 5.72 17.82
CA MET A 93 -6.01 4.33 17.52
C MET A 93 -6.64 3.61 18.71
N LEU A 94 -6.13 3.82 19.92
CA LEU A 94 -6.72 3.23 21.13
C LEU A 94 -8.17 3.69 21.31
N GLU A 95 -8.46 4.96 21.07
CA GLU A 95 -9.82 5.49 21.12
C GLU A 95 -10.69 4.89 20.01
N TRP A 96 -10.18 4.81 18.78
CA TRP A 96 -10.93 4.31 17.62
C TRP A 96 -11.27 2.83 17.74
N VAL A 97 -10.35 2.02 18.27
CA VAL A 97 -10.62 0.60 18.55
C VAL A 97 -11.66 0.46 19.66
N LYS A 98 -11.49 1.18 20.79
CA LYS A 98 -12.44 1.14 21.92
C LYS A 98 -13.85 1.59 21.53
N SER A 99 -13.94 2.60 20.67
CA SER A 99 -15.22 3.14 20.18
C SER A 99 -15.83 2.36 19.01
N GLY A 100 -15.14 1.34 18.49
CA GLY A 100 -15.60 0.55 17.35
C GLY A 100 -15.52 1.26 16.00
N LYS A 101 -14.85 2.43 15.92
CA LYS A 101 -14.55 3.11 14.65
C LYS A 101 -13.54 2.31 13.81
N ILE A 102 -12.69 1.53 14.47
CA ILE A 102 -11.78 0.56 13.83
C ILE A 102 -12.10 -0.84 14.34
N ILE A 103 -12.28 -1.77 13.41
CA ILE A 103 -12.52 -3.18 13.68
C ILE A 103 -11.24 -3.94 13.30
N CYS A 104 -10.56 -4.50 14.29
CA CYS A 104 -9.38 -5.35 14.07
C CYS A 104 -9.82 -6.76 13.68
N LYS A 105 -9.38 -7.24 12.52
CA LYS A 105 -9.58 -8.62 12.08
C LYS A 105 -8.25 -9.35 12.13
N GLU A 106 -8.22 -10.46 12.84
CA GLU A 106 -7.01 -11.27 13.02
C GLU A 106 -7.21 -12.64 12.37
N ASN A 107 -6.15 -13.14 11.75
CA ASN A 107 -6.04 -14.55 11.36
C ASN A 107 -5.05 -15.21 12.33
N ILE A 108 -5.56 -16.08 13.21
CA ILE A 108 -4.77 -16.63 14.32
C ILE A 108 -4.29 -18.04 13.96
N ILE A 109 -2.97 -18.23 13.99
CA ILE A 109 -2.32 -19.52 13.80
C ILE A 109 -1.72 -19.92 15.15
N VAL A 110 -2.20 -21.04 15.69
CA VAL A 110 -1.84 -21.51 17.03
C VAL A 110 -0.60 -22.40 16.94
N GLY A 111 0.36 -22.20 17.85
CA GLY A 111 1.58 -23.00 17.97
C GLY A 111 2.75 -22.43 17.16
N ILE A 112 3.91 -22.31 17.80
CA ILE A 112 5.13 -21.76 17.17
C ILE A 112 5.64 -22.65 16.03
N GLU A 113 5.38 -23.95 16.13
CA GLU A 113 5.66 -24.95 15.10
C GLU A 113 4.95 -24.66 13.77
N ASN A 114 3.83 -23.93 13.80
CA ASN A 114 3.07 -23.53 12.62
C ASN A 114 3.51 -22.18 12.04
N ALA A 115 4.50 -21.49 12.62
CA ALA A 115 4.90 -20.15 12.20
C ALA A 115 5.37 -20.09 10.74
N VAL A 116 6.16 -21.07 10.28
CA VAL A 116 6.65 -21.12 8.88
C VAL A 116 5.48 -21.27 7.92
N LYS A 117 4.56 -22.20 8.20
CA LYS A 117 3.36 -22.39 7.39
C LYS A 117 2.54 -21.10 7.34
N GLY A 118 2.31 -20.47 8.49
CA GLY A 118 1.56 -19.22 8.57
C GLY A 118 2.19 -18.07 7.80
N PHE A 119 3.52 -17.98 7.82
CA PHE A 119 4.24 -16.98 7.04
C PHE A 119 4.10 -17.24 5.53
N ILE A 120 4.21 -18.49 5.08
CA ILE A 120 4.04 -18.84 3.66
C ILE A 120 2.59 -18.58 3.20
N ASP A 121 1.61 -18.96 4.02
CA ASP A 121 0.19 -18.77 3.73
C ASP A 121 -0.18 -17.27 3.55
N MET A 122 0.60 -16.34 4.11
CA MET A 122 0.41 -14.89 3.90
C MET A 122 0.69 -14.44 2.45
N PHE A 123 1.52 -15.18 1.72
CA PHE A 123 1.90 -14.85 0.33
C PHE A 123 1.15 -15.68 -0.72
N ALA A 124 0.34 -16.65 -0.28
CA ALA A 124 -0.46 -17.53 -1.13
C ALA A 124 -1.80 -16.87 -1.52
#